data_AF-A0A7K2LYL9-F1
#
_entry.id   AF-A0A7K2LYL9-F1
#
_cell.length_a   1.000
_cell.length_b   1.000
_cell.length_c   1.000
_cell.angle_alpha   90.00
_cell.angle_beta   90.00
_cell.angle_gamma   90.00
#
_symmetry.space_group_name_H-M   'P 1'
#
loop_
_entity.id
_entity.type
_entity.pdbx_description
1 polymer ?
#
loop_
_entity_poly.entity_id
_entity_poly.type
_entity_poly.pdbx_seq_one_letter_code
_entity_poly.pdbx_strand_id
1 'polypeptide(L)'
;MRRLADALIDTIRVPDPADPEALFAALVDAVSAWRGRRVVVRREVFPPHTASGLWLEAETQDVVVVDQRAAVWHQIVIFCHEVWHMNRRDEDAGTAGAAVPAGAPRPVAARTDFSLA
;
A
#
# COMPACT_ATOMS: atom_id res chain seq x y z
N MET A 1 -3.86 12.88 0.53
CA MET A 1 -2.66 12.60 1.34
C MET A 1 -2.81 12.97 2.80
N ARG A 2 -3.00 14.25 3.18
CA ARG A 2 -3.06 14.63 4.61
C ARG A 2 -4.08 13.83 5.44
N ARG A 3 -5.35 13.77 5.01
CA ARG A 3 -6.39 13.00 5.72
C ARG A 3 -6.09 11.51 5.91
N LEU A 4 -5.49 10.87 4.90
CA LEU A 4 -5.08 9.46 4.98
C LEU A 4 -3.93 9.29 5.97
N ALA A 5 -2.94 10.18 5.90
CA ALA A 5 -1.82 10.16 6.85
C ALA A 5 -2.30 10.35 8.29
N ASP A 6 -3.18 11.32 8.54
CA ASP A 6 -3.76 11.58 9.86
C ASP A 6 -4.48 10.32 10.40
N ALA A 7 -5.35 9.71 9.58
CA ALA A 7 -6.10 8.51 9.95
C ALA A 7 -5.21 7.31 10.30
N LEU A 8 -4.07 7.14 9.61
CA LEU A 8 -3.12 6.07 9.89
C LEU A 8 -2.30 6.36 11.14
N ILE A 9 -1.73 7.57 11.24
CA ILE A 9 -0.82 7.96 12.32
C ILE A 9 -1.54 7.98 13.67
N ASP A 10 -2.80 8.41 13.73
CA ASP A 10 -3.59 8.49 14.97
C ASP A 10 -3.73 7.14 15.69
N THR A 11 -3.57 6.03 14.96
CA THR A 11 -3.66 4.66 15.50
C THR A 11 -2.32 4.07 15.91
N ILE A 12 -1.19 4.64 15.44
CA ILE A 12 0.14 4.09 15.68
C ILE A 12 0.58 4.43 17.11
N ARG A 13 1.07 3.40 17.83
CA ARG A 13 1.64 3.54 19.17
C ARG A 13 3.00 2.86 19.18
N VAL A 14 4.07 3.66 19.15
CA VAL A 14 5.46 3.19 19.22
C VAL A 14 6.25 4.05 20.23
N PRO A 15 7.27 3.49 20.90
CA PRO A 15 8.16 4.27 21.78
C PRO A 15 8.96 5.32 20.97
N ASP A 16 9.38 6.39 21.63
CA ASP A 16 10.23 7.44 21.06
C ASP A 16 11.61 7.44 21.73
N PRO A 17 12.72 7.25 20.99
CA PRO A 17 12.80 7.03 19.54
C PRO A 17 12.33 5.62 19.12
N ALA A 18 11.57 5.57 18.03
CA ALA A 18 11.07 4.31 17.49
C ALA A 18 12.16 3.61 16.66
N ASP A 19 12.27 2.30 16.86
CA ASP A 19 12.97 1.45 15.90
C ASP A 19 12.21 1.47 14.55
N PRO A 20 12.88 1.67 13.40
CA PRO A 20 12.21 1.78 12.11
C PRO A 20 11.41 0.54 11.71
N GLU A 21 11.86 -0.67 12.09
CA GLU A 21 11.12 -1.91 11.82
C GLU A 21 9.87 -1.99 12.68
N ALA A 22 9.96 -1.61 13.96
CA ALA A 22 8.79 -1.51 14.84
C ALA A 22 7.76 -0.48 14.33
N LEU A 23 8.21 0.68 13.85
CA LEU A 23 7.34 1.67 13.22
C LEU A 23 6.69 1.11 11.95
N PHE A 24 7.45 0.43 11.10
CA PHE A 24 6.92 -0.14 9.88
C PHE A 24 5.87 -1.21 10.18
N ALA A 25 6.12 -2.10 11.14
CA ALA A 25 5.14 -3.09 11.58
C ALA A 25 3.85 -2.44 12.09
N ALA A 26 3.96 -1.42 12.96
CA ALA A 26 2.79 -0.70 13.47
C ALA A 26 2.00 0.01 12.36
N LEU A 27 2.68 0.51 11.33
CA LEU A 27 2.04 1.11 10.16
C LEU A 27 1.30 0.06 9.32
N VAL A 28 1.85 -1.14 9.13
CA VAL A 28 1.17 -2.23 8.43
C VAL A 28 -0.11 -2.67 9.16
N ASP A 29 -0.07 -2.72 10.50
CA ASP A 29 -1.22 -3.02 11.32
C ASP A 29 -2.30 -1.93 11.22
N ALA A 30 -1.89 -0.66 11.29
CA ALA A 30 -2.78 0.50 11.11
C ALA A 30 -3.48 0.46 9.74
N VAL A 31 -2.74 0.17 8.67
CA VAL A 31 -3.31 0.06 7.32
C VAL A 31 -4.22 -1.15 7.19
N SER A 32 -3.88 -2.29 7.79
CA SER A 32 -4.76 -3.48 7.80
C SER A 32 -6.09 -3.18 8.49
N ALA A 33 -6.05 -2.45 9.62
CA ALA A 33 -7.25 -2.01 10.32
C ALA A 33 -8.08 -1.03 9.48
N TRP A 34 -7.43 -0.04 8.85
CA TRP A 34 -8.09 0.92 7.96
C TRP A 34 -8.73 0.25 6.74
N ARG A 35 -8.05 -0.72 6.11
CA ARG A 35 -8.57 -1.50 4.97
C ARG A 35 -9.70 -2.45 5.37
N GLY A 36 -9.83 -2.78 6.66
CA GLY A 36 -10.76 -3.81 7.14
C GLY A 36 -10.44 -5.23 6.63
N ARG A 37 -9.22 -5.44 6.10
CA ARG A 37 -8.74 -6.72 5.56
C ARG A 37 -7.23 -6.83 5.75
N ARG A 38 -6.73 -8.05 5.68
CA ARG A 38 -5.30 -8.35 5.87
C ARG A 38 -4.45 -7.66 4.80
N VAL A 39 -3.43 -6.92 5.22
CA VAL A 39 -2.34 -6.44 4.37
C VAL A 39 -1.09 -7.26 4.66
N VAL A 40 -0.46 -7.78 3.62
CA VAL A 40 0.77 -8.56 3.72
C VAL A 40 1.89 -7.82 3.01
N VAL A 41 2.95 -7.50 3.75
CA VAL A 41 4.16 -6.91 3.16
C VAL A 41 5.15 -8.00 2.73
N ARG A 42 5.73 -7.82 1.56
CA ARG A 42 6.83 -8.63 1.03
C ARG A 42 8.01 -7.72 0.71
N ARG A 43 9.21 -8.12 1.12
CA ARG A 43 10.46 -7.45 0.78
C ARG A 43 11.13 -8.28 -0.30
N GLU A 44 11.06 -7.82 -1.54
CA GLU A 44 11.56 -8.56 -2.70
C GLU A 44 12.47 -7.68 -3.55
N VAL A 45 13.30 -8.30 -4.38
CA VAL A 45 14.14 -7.58 -5.32
C VAL A 45 13.39 -7.37 -6.63
N PHE A 46 13.23 -6.11 -7.02
CA PHE A 46 12.69 -5.77 -8.33
C PHE A 46 13.78 -5.83 -9.41
N PRO A 47 13.41 -6.15 -10.68
CA PRO A 47 14.33 -5.99 -11.80
C PRO A 47 14.83 -4.54 -11.91
N PRO A 48 16.08 -4.31 -12.35
CA PRO A 48 16.60 -2.96 -12.49
C PRO A 48 15.72 -2.06 -13.36
N HIS A 49 15.58 -0.79 -12.98
CA HIS A 49 14.83 0.24 -13.71
C HIS A 49 13.33 -0.07 -13.91
N THR A 50 12.73 -0.85 -13.00
CA THR A 50 11.28 -1.14 -13.03
C THR A 50 10.51 -0.36 -11.98
N ALA A 51 10.25 -0.96 -10.82
CA ALA A 51 9.55 -0.35 -9.70
C ALA A 51 10.33 -0.56 -8.40
N SER A 52 10.02 0.26 -7.39
CA SER A 52 10.50 0.09 -6.01
C SER A 52 9.41 -0.44 -5.08
N GLY A 53 8.15 -0.39 -5.52
CA GLY A 53 6.97 -0.85 -4.80
C GLY A 53 5.90 -1.37 -5.76
N LEU A 54 5.06 -2.27 -5.25
CA LEU A 54 3.93 -2.83 -5.99
C LEU A 54 2.82 -3.24 -5.03
N TRP A 55 1.61 -2.74 -5.24
CA TRP A 55 0.40 -3.28 -4.63
C TRP A 55 -0.34 -4.26 -5.54
N LEU A 56 -0.75 -5.39 -4.97
CA LEU A 56 -1.61 -6.40 -5.59
C LEU A 56 -2.85 -6.64 -4.72
N GLU A 57 -4.03 -6.45 -5.30
CA GLU A 57 -5.30 -6.80 -4.65
C GLU A 57 -5.62 -8.29 -4.94
N ALA A 58 -5.39 -9.16 -3.95
CA ALA A 58 -5.81 -10.57 -4.03
C ALA A 58 -7.25 -10.74 -3.54
N GLU A 59 -7.79 -11.95 -3.60
CA GLU A 59 -9.19 -12.22 -3.19
C GLU A 59 -9.43 -11.95 -1.71
N THR A 60 -8.50 -12.36 -0.83
CA THR A 60 -8.68 -12.33 0.63
C THR A 60 -7.74 -11.37 1.37
N GLN A 61 -6.70 -10.87 0.70
CA GLN A 61 -5.72 -9.96 1.28
C GLN A 61 -5.20 -8.95 0.25
N ASP A 62 -4.65 -7.84 0.73
CA ASP A 62 -3.82 -6.96 -0.08
C ASP A 62 -2.36 -7.39 0.11
N VAL A 63 -1.59 -7.47 -0.97
CA VAL A 63 -0.14 -7.73 -0.92
C VAL A 63 0.58 -6.47 -1.35
N VAL A 64 1.48 -5.96 -0.51
CA VAL A 64 2.35 -4.83 -0.85
C VAL A 64 3.78 -5.32 -0.88
N VAL A 65 4.42 -5.20 -2.02
CA VAL A 65 5.82 -5.53 -2.22
C VAL A 65 6.63 -4.24 -2.14
N VAL A 66 7.71 -4.24 -1.37
CA VAL A 66 8.68 -3.14 -1.29
C VAL A 66 10.07 -3.66 -1.66
N ASP A 67 10.91 -2.84 -2.28
CA ASP A 67 12.26 -3.24 -2.65
C ASP A 67 13.08 -3.58 -1.41
N GLN A 68 13.52 -4.83 -1.32
CA GLN A 68 14.34 -5.34 -0.22
C GLN A 68 15.66 -4.57 -0.05
N ARG A 69 16.19 -4.00 -1.13
CA ARG A 69 17.47 -3.27 -1.14
C ARG A 69 17.35 -1.87 -0.56
N ALA A 70 16.13 -1.33 -0.47
CA ALA A 70 15.91 -0.01 0.09
C ALA A 70 16.14 -0.04 1.61
N ALA A 71 16.69 1.05 2.16
CA ALA A 71 16.76 1.23 3.62
C ALA A 71 15.34 1.23 4.22
N VAL A 72 15.17 0.80 5.48
CA VAL A 72 13.85 0.65 6.12
C VAL A 72 13.02 1.93 6.06
N TRP A 73 13.63 3.10 6.30
CA TRP A 73 12.95 4.39 6.14
C TRP A 73 12.43 4.63 4.73
N HIS A 74 13.16 4.23 3.69
CA HIS A 74 12.70 4.29 2.31
C HIS A 74 11.61 3.26 2.02
N GLN A 75 11.69 2.05 2.59
CA GLN A 75 10.62 1.05 2.47
C GLN A 75 9.30 1.55 3.06
N ILE A 76 9.34 2.27 4.19
CA ILE A 76 8.15 2.91 4.78
C ILE A 76 7.54 3.92 3.79
N VAL A 77 8.37 4.77 3.16
CA VAL A 77 7.88 5.74 2.16
C VAL A 77 7.26 5.05 0.95
N ILE A 78 7.93 4.02 0.42
CA ILE A 78 7.41 3.19 -0.68
C ILE A 78 6.07 2.58 -0.27
N PHE A 79 5.99 1.95 0.89
CA PHE A 79 4.75 1.36 1.40
C PHE A 79 3.62 2.39 1.52
N CYS A 80 3.89 3.56 2.10
CA CYS A 80 2.91 4.65 2.19
C CYS A 80 2.42 5.10 0.81
N HIS A 81 3.30 5.12 -0.20
CA HIS A 81 2.93 5.44 -1.58
C HIS A 81 1.97 4.39 -2.16
N GLU A 82 2.25 3.10 -1.96
CA GLU A 82 1.36 2.02 -2.40
C GLU A 82 0.00 2.06 -1.70
N VAL A 83 -0.02 2.37 -0.39
CA VAL A 83 -1.26 2.52 0.38
C VAL A 83 -2.09 3.70 -0.11
N TRP A 84 -1.45 4.78 -0.56
CA TRP A 84 -2.18 5.90 -1.15
C TRP A 84 -2.93 5.51 -2.43
N HIS A 85 -2.36 4.63 -3.27
CA HIS A 85 -3.06 4.11 -4.45
C HIS A 85 -4.34 3.35 -4.09
N MET A 86 -4.37 2.65 -2.95
CA MET A 86 -5.58 1.99 -2.43
C MET A 86 -6.69 3.02 -2.18
N ASN A 87 -6.37 4.11 -1.47
CA ASN A 87 -7.35 5.15 -1.14
C ASN A 87 -7.89 5.83 -2.41
N ARG A 88 -7.03 6.12 -3.40
CA ARG A 88 -7.47 6.71 -4.68
C ARG A 88 -8.43 5.80 -5.43
N ARG A 89 -8.12 4.50 -5.49
CA ARG A 89 -8.96 3.54 -6.22
C ARG A 89 -10.35 3.43 -5.60
N ASP A 90 -10.45 3.49 -4.27
CA ASP A 90 -11.74 3.47 -3.58
C ASP A 90 -12.55 4.76 -3.83
N GLU A 91 -11.89 5.93 -3.89
CA GLU A 91 -12.52 7.21 -4.28
C GLU A 91 -13.04 7.16 -5.74
N ASP A 92 -12.26 6.60 -6.66
CA ASP A 92 -12.65 6.43 -8.07
C ASP A 92 -13.76 5.38 -8.23
N ALA A 93 -13.75 4.29 -7.45
CA ALA A 93 -14.81 3.28 -7.46
C ALA A 93 -16.13 3.80 -6.87
N GLY A 94 -16.07 4.66 -5.85
CA GLY A 94 -17.23 5.35 -5.29
C GLY A 94 -17.90 6.34 -6.26
N THR A 95 -17.17 6.81 -7.28
CA THR A 95 -17.70 7.69 -8.34
C THR A 95 -18.10 6.93 -9.60
N ALA A 96 -17.53 5.75 -9.86
CA ALA A 96 -17.85 4.87 -10.99
C ALA A 96 -18.94 3.84 -10.63
N GLY A 97 -20.16 4.31 -10.34
CA GLY A 97 -21.34 3.47 -10.14
C GLY A 97 -21.89 2.81 -11.43
N ALA A 98 -21.03 2.15 -12.22
CA ALA A 98 -21.44 1.33 -13.36
C ALA A 98 -21.07 -0.13 -13.08
N ALA A 99 -22.10 -0.95 -12.84
CA ALA A 99 -21.98 -2.37 -12.52
C ALA A 99 -21.20 -3.14 -13.59
N VAL A 100 -20.07 -3.73 -13.18
CA VAL A 100 -19.31 -4.68 -14.01
C VAL A 100 -19.91 -6.08 -13.82
N PRO A 101 -20.25 -6.83 -14.87
CA PRO A 101 -20.90 -8.13 -14.75
C PRO A 101 -19.99 -9.18 -14.08
N ALA A 102 -20.59 -9.99 -13.20
CA ALA A 102 -19.93 -11.08 -12.51
C ALA A 102 -19.45 -12.14 -13.51
N GLY A 103 -18.13 -12.34 -13.61
CA GLY A 103 -17.52 -13.37 -14.47
C GLY A 103 -16.44 -12.87 -15.45
N ALA A 104 -16.23 -11.55 -15.56
CA ALA A 104 -15.06 -11.04 -16.28
C ALA A 104 -13.78 -11.26 -15.45
N PRO A 105 -12.64 -11.61 -16.06
CA PRO A 105 -11.36 -11.63 -15.38
C PRO A 105 -11.16 -10.27 -14.70
N ARG A 106 -11.05 -10.23 -13.37
CA ARG A 106 -10.67 -9.00 -12.69
C ARG A 106 -9.29 -8.63 -13.19
N PRO A 107 -9.09 -7.47 -13.84
CA PRO A 107 -7.75 -7.02 -14.15
C PRO A 107 -7.00 -6.91 -12.82
N VAL A 108 -5.92 -7.67 -12.67
CA VAL A 108 -4.97 -7.47 -11.59
C VAL A 108 -4.33 -6.13 -11.86
N ALA A 109 -4.80 -5.10 -11.17
CA ALA A 109 -4.29 -3.75 -11.34
C ALA A 109 -2.91 -3.65 -10.67
N ALA A 110 -1.87 -4.12 -11.37
CA ALA A 110 -0.52 -3.62 -11.16
C ALA A 110 -0.44 -2.28 -11.91
N ARG A 111 -0.68 -1.17 -11.22
CA ARG A 111 -0.46 0.18 -11.76
C ARG A 111 0.58 0.88 -10.90
N THR A 112 1.82 0.87 -11.37
CA THR A 112 2.83 1.83 -10.93
C THR A 112 2.95 2.85 -12.04
N ASP A 113 2.16 3.92 -11.99
CA ASP A 113 2.29 5.04 -12.92
C ASP A 113 3.53 5.86 -12.53
N PHE A 114 4.69 5.50 -13.11
CA PHE A 114 5.86 6.37 -13.12
C PHE A 114 5.65 7.46 -14.16
N SER A 115 5.10 8.61 -13.74
CA SER A 115 5.20 9.82 -14.55
C SER A 115 6.65 10.34 -14.44
N LEU A 116 7.48 10.02 -15.42
CA LEU A 116 8.70 10.77 -15.68
C LEU A 116 8.26 12.11 -16.29
N ALA A 117 8.32 13.16 -15.48
CA ALA A 117 8.33 14.53 -15.98
C ALA A 117 9.69 14.83 -16.63
#